data_AF-A0A0C9TY90-F1
#
_entry.id   AF-A0A0C9TY90-F1
#
_cell.length_a   1.000
_cell.length_b   1.000
_cell.length_c   1.000
_cell.angle_alpha   90.00
_cell.angle_beta   90.00
_cell.angle_gamma   90.00
#
_symmetry.space_group_name_H-M   'P 1'
#
loop_
_entity.id
_entity.type
_entity.pdbx_description
1 polymer ?
#
loop_
_entity_poly.entity_id
_entity_poly.type
_entity_poly.pdbx_seq_one_letter_code
_entity_poly.pdbx_strand_id
1 'polypeptide(L)'
;ESRIWHMLESKDINQKNKRIPLEWTHGTYKLGSYWLNILEYEDRALCPTCLMTESIEHIITACPATGQETVWNIASKIWSKTGQNWPTSLLGMILGSSSATFKTREGKPNSDDNWLYHILVTKSAHLIWKMRCEWRIRGGGDPNPDHSDGGSDRNWKH
;
A
#
# COMPACT_ATOMS: atom_id res chain seq x y z
N GLU A 1 -8.89 4.73 -14.02
CA GLU A 1 -7.42 4.53 -14.11
C GLU A 1 -6.62 5.85 -14.05
N SER A 2 -7.04 6.94 -14.70
CA SER A 2 -6.27 8.21 -14.73
C SER A 2 -6.03 8.88 -13.37
N ARG A 3 -6.96 8.75 -12.41
CA ARG A 3 -6.79 9.31 -11.05
C ARG A 3 -5.69 8.59 -10.25
N ILE A 4 -5.58 7.27 -10.38
CA ILE A 4 -4.56 6.46 -9.68
C ILE A 4 -3.16 6.83 -10.20
N TRP A 5 -3.04 7.02 -11.52
CA TRP A 5 -1.81 7.51 -12.14
C TRP A 5 -1.39 8.89 -11.62
N HIS A 6 -2.32 9.86 -11.57
CA HIS A 6 -2.03 11.17 -10.98
C HIS A 6 -1.64 11.09 -9.49
N MET A 7 -2.22 10.16 -8.73
CA MET A 7 -1.84 9.95 -7.33
C MET A 7 -0.41 9.40 -7.22
N LEU A 8 0.01 8.46 -8.08
CA LEU A 8 1.39 7.95 -8.14
C LEU A 8 2.43 9.00 -8.53
N GLU A 9 2.05 9.94 -9.41
CA GLU A 9 2.91 11.05 -9.85
C GLU A 9 2.99 12.20 -8.85
N SER A 10 2.04 12.29 -7.91
CA SER A 10 1.97 13.37 -6.92
C SER A 10 3.30 13.55 -6.16
N LYS A 11 3.69 14.81 -5.95
CA LYS A 11 4.96 15.18 -5.27
C LYS A 11 5.09 14.51 -3.89
N ASP A 12 3.99 14.30 -3.19
CA ASP A 12 3.95 13.64 -1.88
C ASP A 12 4.54 12.22 -1.90
N ILE A 13 4.23 11.44 -2.94
CA ILE A 13 4.77 10.08 -3.12
C ILE A 13 6.22 10.14 -3.65
N ASN A 14 6.55 11.18 -4.41
CA ASN A 14 7.86 11.33 -5.05
C ASN A 14 8.98 11.84 -4.12
N GLN A 15 8.68 12.62 -3.08
CA GLN A 15 9.73 13.32 -2.32
C GLN A 15 10.19 12.61 -1.03
N LYS A 16 9.39 11.70 -0.44
CA LYS A 16 9.66 11.16 0.91
C LYS A 16 9.75 9.63 1.04
N ASN A 17 9.21 8.85 0.10
CA ASN A 17 8.95 7.43 0.35
C ASN A 17 9.87 6.50 -0.44
N LYS A 18 11.18 6.56 -0.15
CA LYS A 18 12.17 5.58 -0.66
C LYS A 18 12.28 4.33 0.22
N ARG A 19 11.56 4.26 1.33
CA ARG A 19 11.58 3.16 2.30
C ARG A 19 10.18 2.90 2.82
N ILE A 20 9.94 1.67 3.25
CA ILE A 20 8.75 1.33 4.03
C ILE A 20 8.83 2.07 5.38
N PRO A 21 7.74 2.67 5.87
CA PRO A 21 7.75 3.37 7.14
C PRO A 21 7.99 2.38 8.28
N LEU A 22 8.77 2.79 9.27
CA LEU A 22 9.18 1.92 10.35
C LEU A 22 7.98 1.45 11.20
N GLU A 23 6.93 2.26 11.23
CA GLU A 23 5.64 2.01 11.88
C GLU A 23 4.94 0.76 11.35
N TRP A 24 5.17 0.41 10.08
CA TRP A 24 4.60 -0.78 9.44
C TRP A 24 5.25 -2.04 9.98
N THR A 25 6.56 -1.98 10.21
CA THR A 25 7.38 -3.08 10.71
C THR A 25 7.23 -3.28 12.21
N HIS A 26 7.14 -2.18 12.97
CA HIS A 26 6.96 -2.25 14.43
C HIS A 26 5.51 -2.42 14.87
N GLY A 27 4.55 -2.41 13.95
CA GLY A 27 3.13 -2.57 14.28
C GLY A 27 2.60 -1.46 15.19
N THR A 28 3.12 -0.24 15.05
CA THR A 28 2.74 0.88 15.93
C THR A 28 1.40 1.51 15.55
N TYR A 29 0.83 1.14 14.39
CA TYR A 29 -0.50 1.57 14.03
C TYR A 29 -1.59 0.85 14.82
N LYS A 30 -2.63 1.62 15.15
CA LYS A 30 -3.85 1.12 15.77
C LYS A 30 -4.68 0.36 14.74
N LEU A 31 -4.43 -0.93 14.60
CA LEU A 31 -5.11 -1.84 13.67
C LEU A 31 -5.54 -3.13 14.36
N GLY A 32 -6.61 -3.75 13.88
CA GLY A 32 -6.98 -5.12 14.24
C GLY A 32 -7.08 -5.35 15.74
N SER A 33 -6.24 -6.26 16.24
CA SER A 33 -6.20 -6.68 17.65
C SER A 33 -5.97 -5.54 18.64
N TYR A 34 -5.39 -4.41 18.22
CA TYR A 34 -5.30 -3.22 19.07
C TYR A 34 -6.69 -2.77 19.55
N TRP A 35 -7.67 -2.74 18.65
CA TRP A 35 -9.03 -2.27 18.94
C TRP A 35 -9.86 -3.27 19.73
N LEU A 36 -9.56 -4.57 19.64
CA LEU A 36 -10.22 -5.62 20.43
C LEU A 36 -10.01 -5.46 21.94
N ASN A 37 -8.98 -4.71 22.35
CA ASN A 37 -8.67 -4.47 23.77
C ASN A 37 -9.35 -3.20 24.30
N ILE A 38 -10.13 -2.47 23.49
CA ILE A 38 -10.80 -1.24 23.86
C ILE A 38 -12.32 -1.45 23.78
N LEU A 39 -12.97 -1.42 24.94
CA LEU A 39 -14.44 -1.51 25.06
C LEU A 39 -15.13 -0.46 24.19
N GLU A 40 -16.19 -0.87 23.49
CA GLU A 40 -17.03 -0.05 22.59
C GLU A 40 -16.38 0.33 21.24
N TYR A 41 -15.15 -0.13 20.97
CA TYR A 41 -14.42 0.15 19.73
C TYR A 41 -13.96 -1.12 19.01
N GLU A 42 -14.44 -2.29 19.42
CA GLU A 42 -14.05 -3.59 18.87
C GLU A 42 -14.43 -3.73 17.39
N ASP A 43 -15.48 -3.03 16.95
CA ASP A 43 -15.94 -2.92 15.57
C ASP A 43 -14.86 -2.37 14.62
N ARG A 44 -13.91 -1.57 15.14
CA ARG A 44 -12.77 -1.03 14.38
C ARG A 44 -11.66 -2.04 14.13
N ALA A 45 -11.69 -3.20 14.79
CA ALA A 45 -10.73 -4.27 14.54
C ALA A 45 -10.92 -4.90 13.16
N LEU A 46 -12.15 -4.90 12.65
CA LEU A 46 -12.51 -5.57 11.41
C LEU A 46 -12.64 -4.58 10.25
N CYS A 47 -12.33 -5.06 9.05
CA CYS A 47 -12.66 -4.35 7.82
C CYS A 47 -14.19 -4.41 7.60
N PRO A 48 -14.88 -3.27 7.38
CA PRO A 48 -16.32 -3.24 7.12
C PRO A 48 -16.78 -4.05 5.91
N THR A 49 -15.89 -4.21 4.92
CA THR A 49 -16.25 -4.82 3.64
C THR A 49 -16.00 -6.32 3.63
N CYS A 50 -14.82 -6.76 4.06
CA CYS A 50 -14.45 -8.18 4.02
C CYS A 50 -14.53 -8.88 5.38
N LEU A 51 -14.82 -8.14 6.47
CA LEU A 51 -14.96 -8.64 7.85
C LEU A 51 -13.71 -9.34 8.41
N MET A 52 -12.57 -9.24 7.74
CA MET A 52 -11.29 -9.74 8.23
C MET A 52 -10.64 -8.73 9.18
N THR A 53 -9.88 -9.22 10.15
CA THR A 53 -9.06 -8.38 11.03
C THR A 53 -8.11 -7.52 10.21
N GLU A 54 -8.18 -6.20 10.40
CA GLU A 54 -7.29 -5.28 9.69
C GLU A 54 -5.85 -5.46 10.20
N SER A 55 -4.97 -5.93 9.32
CA SER A 55 -3.52 -5.91 9.49
C SER A 55 -2.88 -5.19 8.30
N ILE A 56 -1.65 -4.71 8.47
CA ILE A 56 -0.87 -4.12 7.36
C ILE A 56 -0.80 -5.09 6.18
N GLU A 57 -0.55 -6.36 6.49
CA GLU A 57 -0.51 -7.45 5.54
C GLU A 57 -1.82 -7.57 4.75
N HIS A 58 -2.94 -7.65 5.46
CA HIS A 58 -4.27 -7.75 4.87
C HIS A 58 -4.58 -6.54 3.99
N ILE A 59 -4.36 -5.33 4.49
CA ILE A 59 -4.63 -4.07 3.80
C ILE A 59 -3.87 -4.00 2.46
N ILE A 60 -2.59 -4.37 2.47
CA ILE A 60 -1.73 -4.19 1.30
C ILE A 60 -1.88 -5.32 0.28
N THR A 61 -2.23 -6.54 0.70
CA THR A 61 -2.12 -7.72 -0.18
C THR A 61 -3.43 -8.43 -0.48
N ALA A 62 -4.47 -8.24 0.35
CA ALA A 62 -5.66 -9.07 0.28
C ALA A 62 -6.98 -8.30 0.37
N CYS A 63 -7.00 -7.12 1.01
CA CYS A 63 -8.23 -6.41 1.29
C CYS A 63 -8.87 -5.87 0.00
N PRO A 64 -10.12 -6.27 -0.34
CA PRO A 64 -10.79 -5.78 -1.54
C PRO A 64 -11.15 -4.29 -1.42
N ALA A 65 -11.39 -3.79 -0.20
CA ALA A 65 -11.80 -2.41 0.04
C ALA A 65 -10.69 -1.38 -0.18
N THR A 66 -9.42 -1.80 -0.16
CA THR A 66 -8.28 -0.88 -0.27
C THR A 66 -7.90 -0.55 -1.71
N GLY A 67 -8.49 -1.23 -2.70
CA GLY A 67 -8.10 -1.09 -4.11
C GLY A 67 -6.71 -1.66 -4.42
N GLN A 68 -6.16 -2.48 -3.52
CA GLN A 68 -4.81 -3.05 -3.64
C GLN A 68 -4.58 -3.78 -4.96
N GLU A 69 -5.55 -4.57 -5.40
CA GLU A 69 -5.46 -5.35 -6.64
C GLU A 69 -5.22 -4.43 -7.86
N THR A 70 -5.92 -3.29 -7.92
CA THR A 70 -5.76 -2.35 -9.03
C THR A 70 -4.36 -1.73 -9.03
N VAL A 71 -3.84 -1.37 -7.86
CA VAL A 71 -2.49 -0.81 -7.73
C VAL A 71 -1.43 -1.83 -8.12
N TRP A 72 -1.54 -3.08 -7.64
CA TRP A 72 -0.59 -4.13 -8.01
C TRP A 72 -0.66 -4.51 -9.48
N ASN A 73 -1.84 -4.50 -10.08
CA ASN A 73 -1.99 -4.70 -11.52
C ASN A 73 -1.28 -3.59 -12.31
N ILE A 74 -1.37 -2.33 -11.87
CA ILE A 74 -0.62 -1.22 -12.51
C ILE A 74 0.88 -1.39 -12.30
N ALA A 75 1.32 -1.73 -11.09
CA ALA A 75 2.74 -1.96 -10.79
C ALA A 75 3.33 -3.10 -11.63
N SER A 76 2.58 -4.20 -11.77
CA SER A 76 2.96 -5.35 -12.60
C SER A 76 3.06 -4.99 -14.09
N LYS A 77 2.11 -4.20 -14.61
CA LYS A 77 2.17 -3.66 -15.99
C LYS A 77 3.37 -2.75 -16.23
N ILE A 78 3.82 -1.99 -15.23
CA ILE A 78 5.03 -1.17 -15.34
C ILE A 78 6.26 -2.07 -15.36
N TRP A 79 6.31 -3.06 -14.47
CA TRP A 79 7.41 -4.02 -14.40
C TRP A 79 7.54 -4.88 -15.64
N SER A 80 6.44 -5.30 -16.27
CA SER A 80 6.50 -6.13 -17.49
C SER A 80 7.26 -5.45 -18.63
N LYS A 81 7.43 -4.11 -18.59
CA LYS A 81 8.24 -3.36 -19.57
C LYS A 81 9.75 -3.63 -19.43
N THR A 82 10.23 -4.16 -18.30
CA THR A 82 11.64 -4.57 -18.11
C THR A 82 11.95 -5.91 -18.79
N GLY A 83 10.93 -6.67 -19.20
CA GLY A 83 11.07 -8.02 -19.73
C GLY A 83 11.43 -9.08 -18.66
N GLN A 84 11.37 -8.72 -17.38
CA GLN A 84 11.58 -9.63 -16.26
C GLN A 84 10.24 -10.17 -15.72
N ASN A 85 10.26 -11.35 -15.12
CA ASN A 85 9.08 -11.89 -14.45
C ASN A 85 8.79 -11.10 -13.17
N TRP A 86 7.50 -10.85 -12.92
CA TRP A 86 7.08 -10.29 -11.63
C TRP A 86 7.34 -11.32 -10.53
N PRO A 87 8.07 -10.97 -9.47
CA PRO A 87 8.35 -11.91 -8.40
C PRO A 87 7.09 -12.17 -7.57
N THR A 88 6.76 -13.45 -7.41
CA THR A 88 5.43 -13.93 -7.00
C THR A 88 5.06 -13.68 -5.53
N SER A 89 6.00 -13.33 -4.65
CA SER A 89 5.75 -13.22 -3.20
C SER A 89 5.72 -11.77 -2.70
N LEU A 90 4.56 -11.11 -2.76
CA LEU A 90 4.38 -9.73 -2.28
C LEU A 90 4.76 -9.56 -0.79
N LEU A 91 4.45 -10.54 0.06
CA LEU A 91 4.58 -10.40 1.52
C LEU A 91 6.02 -10.28 2.02
N GLY A 92 6.83 -11.29 1.69
CA GLY A 92 8.25 -11.35 2.06
C GLY A 92 9.07 -10.26 1.36
N MET A 93 8.55 -9.67 0.28
CA MET A 93 9.21 -8.61 -0.46
C MET A 93 8.77 -7.21 -0.04
N ILE A 94 7.58 -6.98 0.50
CA ILE A 94 7.25 -5.68 1.12
C ILE A 94 8.07 -5.51 2.41
N LEU A 95 8.19 -6.57 3.22
CA LEU A 95 9.00 -6.56 4.44
C LEU A 95 10.50 -6.75 4.18
N GLY A 96 10.86 -7.41 3.07
CA GLY A 96 12.25 -7.69 2.66
C GLY A 96 12.71 -6.94 1.43
N SER A 97 12.06 -5.84 1.02
CA SER A 97 12.37 -5.13 -0.24
C SER A 97 13.81 -4.62 -0.28
N SER A 98 14.36 -4.29 0.90
CA SER A 98 15.76 -3.92 1.09
C SER A 98 16.75 -5.05 0.81
N SER A 99 16.28 -6.30 0.74
CA SER A 99 17.10 -7.51 0.55
C SER A 99 16.85 -8.22 -0.79
N ALA A 100 15.88 -7.75 -1.60
CA ALA A 100 15.58 -8.34 -2.89
C ALA A 100 16.72 -8.07 -3.88
N THR A 101 17.36 -9.14 -4.39
CA THR A 101 18.44 -9.05 -5.37
C THR A 101 18.01 -9.72 -6.67
N PHE A 102 17.66 -8.94 -7.68
CA PHE A 102 17.51 -9.40 -9.06
C PHE A 102 18.90 -9.51 -9.70
N LYS A 103 19.12 -10.60 -10.41
CA LYS A 103 20.36 -10.90 -11.11
C LYS A 103 20.12 -10.79 -12.61
N THR A 104 21.04 -10.17 -13.32
CA THR A 104 21.15 -10.20 -14.78
C THR A 104 21.34 -11.64 -15.28
N ARG A 105 21.17 -11.87 -16.59
CA ARG A 105 21.45 -13.17 -17.25
C ARG A 105 22.89 -13.67 -17.04
N GLU A 106 23.81 -12.78 -16.67
CA GLU A 106 25.22 -13.05 -16.37
C GLU A 106 25.49 -13.29 -14.88
N GLY A 107 24.46 -13.33 -14.03
CA GLY A 107 24.57 -13.55 -12.59
C GLY A 107 24.99 -12.32 -11.77
N LYS A 108 25.25 -11.17 -12.40
CA LYS A 108 25.55 -9.89 -11.72
C LYS A 108 24.27 -9.23 -11.22
N PRO A 109 24.27 -8.50 -10.09
CA PRO A 109 23.10 -7.74 -9.64
C PRO A 109 22.67 -6.74 -10.70
N ASN A 110 21.40 -6.76 -11.12
CA ASN A 110 20.87 -5.69 -11.97
C ASN A 110 20.42 -4.54 -11.06
N SER A 111 21.32 -3.58 -10.83
CA SER A 111 21.05 -2.45 -9.92
C SER A 111 19.82 -1.64 -10.32
N ASP A 112 19.57 -1.50 -11.62
CA ASP A 112 18.47 -0.67 -12.14
C ASP A 112 17.12 -1.37 -11.98
N ASP A 113 17.06 -2.67 -12.27
CA ASP A 113 15.85 -3.48 -12.03
C ASP A 113 15.57 -3.62 -10.52
N ASN A 114 16.61 -3.81 -9.69
CA ASN A 114 16.47 -3.84 -8.23
C ASN A 114 15.87 -2.53 -7.70
N TRP A 115 16.39 -1.41 -8.19
CA TRP A 115 15.92 -0.09 -7.81
C TRP A 115 14.48 0.16 -8.27
N LEU A 116 14.18 -0.13 -9.53
CA LEU A 116 12.84 0.04 -10.09
C LEU A 116 11.83 -0.81 -9.32
N TYR A 117 12.17 -2.06 -9.04
CA TYR A 117 11.34 -2.96 -8.24
C TYR A 117 11.05 -2.37 -6.85
N HIS A 118 12.11 -1.96 -6.15
CA HIS A 118 12.01 -1.39 -4.81
C HIS A 118 11.13 -0.14 -4.79
N ILE A 119 11.28 0.75 -5.77
CA ILE A 119 10.40 1.92 -5.92
C ILE A 119 8.96 1.48 -6.17
N LEU A 120 8.73 0.58 -7.12
CA LEU A 120 7.38 0.16 -7.49
C LEU A 120 6.65 -0.44 -6.30
N VAL A 121 7.29 -1.36 -5.58
CA VAL A 121 6.71 -1.98 -4.38
C VAL A 121 6.46 -0.95 -3.30
N THR A 122 7.45 -0.13 -2.96
CA THR A 122 7.33 0.85 -1.88
C THR A 122 6.22 1.86 -2.21
N LYS A 123 6.23 2.46 -3.40
CA LYS A 123 5.22 3.46 -3.78
C LYS A 123 3.83 2.87 -3.90
N SER A 124 3.71 1.65 -4.43
CA SER A 124 2.42 0.96 -4.53
C SER A 124 1.84 0.68 -3.15
N ALA A 125 2.64 0.12 -2.24
CA ALA A 125 2.18 -0.16 -0.89
C ALA A 125 1.76 1.13 -0.16
N HIS A 126 2.57 2.19 -0.26
CA HIS A 126 2.25 3.50 0.31
C HIS A 126 0.94 4.09 -0.26
N LEU A 127 0.71 3.95 -1.56
CA LEU A 127 -0.53 4.39 -2.17
C LEU A 127 -1.74 3.61 -1.64
N ILE A 128 -1.62 2.28 -1.53
CA ILE A 128 -2.67 1.43 -0.97
C ILE A 128 -3.01 1.84 0.46
N TRP A 129 -1.98 2.08 1.28
CA TRP A 129 -2.15 2.59 2.63
C TRP A 129 -2.85 3.94 2.65
N LYS A 130 -2.45 4.89 1.80
CA LYS A 130 -3.09 6.21 1.70
C LYS A 130 -4.56 6.07 1.33
N MET A 131 -4.89 5.26 0.31
CA MET A 131 -6.27 5.01 -0.09
C MET A 131 -7.09 4.39 1.04
N ARG A 132 -6.54 3.42 1.78
CA ARG A 132 -7.20 2.86 2.96
C ARG A 132 -7.45 3.92 4.02
N CYS A 133 -6.48 4.78 4.32
CA CYS A 133 -6.65 5.84 5.31
C CYS A 133 -7.74 6.83 4.89
N GLU A 134 -7.76 7.25 3.63
CA GLU A 134 -8.83 8.11 3.10
C GLU A 134 -10.20 7.43 3.23
N TRP A 135 -10.31 6.17 2.81
CA TRP A 135 -11.57 5.41 2.90
C TRP A 135 -12.04 5.17 4.34
N ARG A 136 -11.16 4.66 5.21
CA ARG A 136 -11.52 4.21 6.56
C ARG A 136 -11.60 5.35 7.57
N ILE A 137 -10.73 6.35 7.47
CA ILE A 137 -10.63 7.44 8.47
C ILE A 137 -11.46 8.65 8.04
N ARG A 138 -11.42 9.04 6.76
CA ARG A 138 -12.20 10.20 6.28
C ARG A 138 -13.59 9.79 5.76
N GLY A 139 -13.70 8.66 5.07
CA GLY A 139 -14.94 8.14 4.49
C GLY A 139 -15.73 7.18 5.38
N GLY A 140 -15.40 7.06 6.68
CA GLY A 140 -16.13 6.21 7.63
C GLY A 140 -16.02 4.69 7.38
N GLY A 141 -15.39 4.26 6.30
CA GLY A 141 -15.44 2.87 5.84
C GLY A 141 -16.68 2.53 5.02
N ASP A 142 -17.37 3.53 4.46
CA ASP A 142 -18.53 3.30 3.59
C ASP A 142 -18.11 2.57 2.31
N PRO A 143 -18.75 1.43 1.96
CA PRO A 143 -18.43 0.68 0.75
C PRO A 143 -18.89 1.37 -0.54
N ASN A 144 -19.71 2.43 -0.42
CA ASN A 144 -20.20 3.24 -1.54
C ASN A 144 -20.08 4.73 -1.18
N PRO A 145 -18.89 5.35 -1.34
CA PRO A 145 -18.71 6.75 -1.00
C PRO A 145 -19.49 7.61 -2.01
N ASP A 146 -20.48 8.35 -1.52
CA ASP A 146 -21.17 9.36 -2.34
C ASP A 146 -20.13 10.41 -2.78
N HIS A 147 -19.83 10.45 -4.07
CA HIS A 147 -18.88 11.40 -4.66
C HIS A 147 -19.52 12.78 -4.88
N SER A 148 -20.22 13.30 -3.87
CA SER A 148 -20.61 14.71 -3.84
C SER A 148 -19.44 15.52 -3.32
N ASP A 149 -18.74 16.18 -4.25
CA ASP A 149 -17.64 17.12 -4.00
C ASP A 149 -17.93 18.07 -2.84
N GLY A 150 -17.07 18.05 -1.83
CA GLY A 150 -17.09 18.97 -0.70
C GLY A 150 -15.74 18.97 -0.01
N GLY A 151 -14.86 19.88 -0.46
CA GLY A 151 -13.43 19.85 -0.17
C GLY A 151 -13.03 19.86 1.30
N SER A 152 -11.82 19.38 1.58
CA SER A 152 -11.01 19.81 2.72
C SER A 152 -9.59 19.27 2.59
N ASP A 153 -8.73 20.12 2.00
CA ASP A 153 -7.31 20.20 2.32
C ASP A 153 -7.14 20.22 3.84
N ARG A 154 -6.60 19.13 4.40
CA ARG A 154 -6.08 19.12 5.77
C ARG A 154 -4.80 18.29 5.82
N ASN A 155 -3.71 19.01 5.57
CA ASN A 155 -2.43 19.03 6.27
C ASN A 155 -2.17 17.82 7.20
N TRP A 156 -1.21 16.98 6.83
CA TRP A 156 -0.77 15.84 7.63
C TRP A 156 0.47 16.22 8.46
N LYS A 157 0.29 16.27 9.79
CA LYS A 157 1.37 16.12 10.78
C LYS A 157 0.95 15.05 11.78
N HIS A 158 1.40 13.82 11.54
CA HIS A 158 1.71 12.83 12.56
C HIS A 158 2.90 12.03 12.04
#